data_AF-A0A8J3Q559-F1
#
_entry.id   AF-A0A8J3Q559-F1
#
_cell.length_a   1.000
_cell.length_b   1.000
_cell.length_c   1.000
_cell.angle_alpha   90.00
_cell.angle_beta   90.00
_cell.angle_gamma   90.00
#
_symmetry.space_group_name_H-M   'P 1'
#
loop_
_entity.id
_entity.type
_entity.pdbx_description
1 polymer ?
#
loop_
_entity_poly.entity_id
_entity_poly.type
_entity_poly.pdbx_seq_one_letter_code
_entity_poly.pdbx_strand_id
1 'polypeptide(L)'
;MAPSPTGWPFLIAAGRHRDYSILLAPEFLVQDLDYGFLDEVVKPGTGQPQVVDVHTRAGRRLTVVSATHPLTPADAAETHDEHGRPMRLLYGFVCVHRIVEPDRADLEAAFAVALDAYRRFLRDEDSPVVTAGQPFTLRSAVIRHPEPVGARAADQAFGARPQWPARVGVPAIAAADGAFGARPQWPARVGVLAIVAAVALTVTLVLWLRPQPGVPQPCPTVTVGAVPCTPTATFACPGGGVRRIGC
;
A
#
# COMPACT_ATOMS: atom_id res chain seq x y z
N MET A 1 0.27 37.52 -9.97
CA MET A 1 -0.56 36.31 -10.20
C MET A 1 -0.06 35.25 -9.23
N ALA A 2 -0.91 34.77 -8.33
CA ALA A 2 -0.53 33.72 -7.40
C ALA A 2 -0.24 32.43 -8.18
N PRO A 3 0.77 31.63 -7.81
CA PRO A 3 0.97 30.32 -8.43
C PRO A 3 -0.29 29.48 -8.24
N SER A 4 -0.70 28.78 -9.30
CA SER A 4 -1.84 27.86 -9.24
C SER A 4 -1.54 26.74 -8.25
N PRO A 5 -2.54 26.25 -7.50
CA PRO A 5 -2.34 25.13 -6.59
C PRO A 5 -1.89 23.89 -7.37
N THR A 6 -0.99 23.13 -6.77
CA THR A 6 -0.41 21.92 -7.35
C THR A 6 -0.79 20.71 -6.52
N GLY A 7 -1.13 19.62 -7.22
CA GLY A 7 -1.42 18.32 -6.66
C GLY A 7 -0.50 17.26 -7.24
N TRP A 8 -0.23 16.22 -6.47
CA TRP A 8 0.58 15.09 -6.90
C TRP A 8 -0.21 13.80 -6.73
N PRO A 9 -0.30 12.94 -7.76
CA PRO A 9 -1.09 11.73 -7.68
C PRO A 9 -0.40 10.68 -6.81
N PHE A 10 -1.21 9.80 -6.22
CA PHE A 10 -0.74 8.61 -5.52
C PHE A 10 -1.64 7.40 -5.78
N LEU A 11 -1.11 6.22 -5.50
CA LEU A 11 -1.81 4.94 -5.58
C LEU A 11 -1.32 3.98 -4.51
N ILE A 12 -2.27 3.38 -3.80
CA ILE A 12 -2.09 2.18 -2.98
C ILE A 12 -3.00 1.09 -3.53
N ALA A 13 -2.43 -0.07 -3.84
CA ALA A 13 -3.19 -1.20 -4.38
C ALA A 13 -2.56 -2.53 -4.00
N ALA A 14 -3.38 -3.57 -4.02
CA ALA A 14 -2.93 -4.96 -3.94
C ALA A 14 -2.65 -5.52 -5.35
N GLY A 15 -1.77 -6.51 -5.40
CA GLY A 15 -1.54 -7.35 -6.58
C GLY A 15 -2.36 -8.64 -6.54
N ARG A 16 -2.07 -9.55 -7.46
CA ARG A 16 -2.67 -10.89 -7.50
C ARG A 16 -2.16 -11.76 -6.37
N HIS A 17 -0.88 -11.61 -6.03
CA HIS A 17 -0.15 -12.37 -5.04
C HIS A 17 0.48 -11.48 -3.96
N ARG A 18 0.07 -10.21 -3.90
CA ARG A 18 0.63 -9.21 -2.98
C ARG A 18 -0.44 -8.41 -2.28
N ASP A 19 -0.21 -8.16 -1.00
CA ASP A 19 -1.02 -7.25 -0.20
C ASP A 19 -0.89 -5.79 -0.68
N TYR A 20 -1.71 -4.92 -0.09
CA TYR A 20 -1.70 -3.49 -0.40
C TYR A 20 -0.33 -2.88 -0.18
N SER A 21 0.16 -2.16 -1.19
CA SER A 21 1.41 -1.42 -1.14
C SER A 21 1.30 -0.11 -1.92
N ILE A 22 2.15 0.85 -1.59
CA ILE A 22 2.23 2.13 -2.30
C ILE A 22 2.95 1.88 -3.62
N LEU A 23 2.28 2.14 -4.75
CA LEU A 23 2.83 1.94 -6.11
C LEU A 23 3.18 3.27 -6.78
N LEU A 24 2.45 4.33 -6.44
CA LEU A 24 2.66 5.68 -6.93
C LEU A 24 2.62 6.62 -5.73
N ALA A 25 3.63 7.47 -5.59
CA ALA A 25 3.68 8.47 -4.55
C ALA A 25 4.16 9.82 -5.10
N PRO A 26 3.77 10.96 -4.52
CA PRO A 26 4.26 12.27 -4.90
C PRO A 26 5.78 12.31 -5.00
N GLU A 27 6.31 12.88 -6.08
CA GLU A 27 7.75 12.90 -6.34
C GLU A 27 8.59 13.43 -5.16
N PHE A 28 8.11 14.48 -4.49
CA PHE A 28 8.81 15.09 -3.37
C PHE A 28 8.84 14.18 -2.14
N LEU A 29 7.84 13.31 -1.96
CA LEU A 29 7.83 12.32 -0.88
C LEU A 29 8.73 11.14 -1.21
N VAL A 30 8.84 10.78 -2.48
CA VAL A 30 9.77 9.73 -2.94
C VAL A 30 11.22 10.17 -2.74
N GLN A 31 11.55 11.42 -3.10
CA GLN A 31 12.88 12.00 -2.90
C GLN A 31 13.28 12.04 -1.42
N ASP A 32 12.34 12.40 -0.55
CA ASP A 32 12.57 12.51 0.90
C ASP A 32 12.38 11.17 1.65
N LEU A 33 12.01 10.08 0.95
CA LEU A 33 11.60 8.78 1.53
C LEU A 33 10.51 8.87 2.61
N ASP A 34 9.63 9.88 2.50
CA ASP A 34 8.58 10.21 3.49
C ASP A 34 7.18 9.84 2.96
N TYR A 35 7.07 8.92 2.00
CA TYR A 35 5.77 8.49 1.44
C TYR A 35 5.04 7.44 2.29
N GLY A 36 5.70 6.83 3.28
CA GLY A 36 5.14 5.73 4.08
C GLY A 36 3.88 6.11 4.87
N PHE A 37 3.67 7.39 5.21
CA PHE A 37 2.47 7.82 5.93
C PHE A 37 1.18 7.61 5.12
N LEU A 38 1.26 7.49 3.78
CA LEU A 38 0.09 7.27 2.94
C LEU A 38 -0.65 5.99 3.33
N ASP A 39 0.07 4.94 3.74
CA ASP A 39 -0.52 3.67 4.19
C ASP A 39 -1.24 3.81 5.56
N GLU A 40 -0.73 4.70 6.41
CA GLU A 40 -1.33 5.02 7.71
C GLU A 40 -2.63 5.82 7.55
N VAL A 41 -2.64 6.77 6.61
CA VAL A 41 -3.70 7.78 6.46
C VAL A 41 -4.82 7.33 5.52
N VAL A 42 -4.47 6.72 4.39
CA VAL A 42 -5.45 6.37 3.35
C VAL A 42 -6.13 5.07 3.72
N LYS A 43 -7.45 5.12 3.90
CA LYS A 43 -8.27 3.94 4.20
C LYS A 43 -9.35 3.75 3.13
N PRO A 44 -9.78 2.50 2.88
CA PRO A 44 -10.90 2.24 1.98
C PRO A 44 -12.16 3.00 2.41
N GLY A 45 -12.72 3.80 1.51
CA GLY A 45 -13.91 4.60 1.73
C GLY A 45 -15.19 3.96 1.18
N THR A 46 -16.33 4.61 1.46
CA THR A 46 -17.68 4.16 1.04
C THR A 46 -18.17 4.78 -0.28
N GLY A 47 -17.28 5.42 -1.05
CA GLY A 47 -17.56 5.96 -2.38
C GLY A 47 -17.50 7.48 -2.50
N GLN A 48 -17.49 8.22 -1.39
CA GLN A 48 -17.17 9.65 -1.41
C GLN A 48 -15.67 9.89 -1.24
N PRO A 49 -15.11 10.93 -1.88
CA PRO A 49 -13.74 11.36 -1.63
C PRO A 49 -13.54 11.74 -0.17
N GLN A 50 -12.48 11.26 0.43
CA GLN A 50 -12.05 11.63 1.78
C GLN A 50 -10.98 12.71 1.68
N VAL A 51 -11.08 13.73 2.53
CA VAL A 51 -10.11 14.83 2.61
C VAL A 51 -9.53 14.81 4.02
N VAL A 52 -8.22 14.61 4.14
CA VAL A 52 -7.53 14.49 5.43
C VAL A 52 -6.34 15.43 5.46
N ASP A 53 -6.30 16.32 6.44
CA ASP A 53 -5.14 17.15 6.74
C ASP A 53 -4.15 16.35 7.59
N VAL A 54 -2.88 16.32 7.17
CA VAL A 54 -1.82 15.51 7.79
C VAL A 54 -0.54 16.30 7.96
N HIS A 55 0.30 15.83 8.89
CA HIS A 55 1.67 16.29 9.05
C HIS A 55 2.61 15.15 8.75
N THR A 56 3.57 15.38 7.87
CA THR A 56 4.63 14.40 7.65
C THR A 56 5.61 14.38 8.82
N ARG A 57 6.51 13.39 8.86
CA ARG A 57 7.53 13.29 9.92
C ARG A 57 8.47 14.49 9.93
N ALA A 58 8.70 15.10 8.78
CA ALA A 58 9.45 16.34 8.62
C ALA A 58 8.66 17.59 9.06
N GLY A 59 7.43 17.44 9.59
CA GLY A 59 6.58 18.54 10.04
C GLY A 59 5.84 19.29 8.91
N ARG A 60 5.93 18.81 7.67
CA ARG A 60 5.26 19.42 6.51
C ARG A 60 3.76 19.17 6.59
N ARG A 61 2.96 20.22 6.48
CA ARG A 61 1.50 20.12 6.39
C ARG A 61 1.09 19.78 4.96
N LEU A 62 0.28 18.74 4.82
CA LEU A 62 -0.27 18.30 3.54
C LEU A 62 -1.77 18.02 3.72
N THR A 63 -2.51 18.11 2.62
CA THR A 63 -3.87 17.59 2.53
C THR A 63 -3.85 16.41 1.57
N VAL A 64 -4.41 15.28 1.99
CA VAL A 64 -4.59 14.08 1.18
C VAL A 64 -6.06 14.00 0.79
N VAL A 65 -6.32 13.96 -0.51
CA VAL A 65 -7.63 13.67 -1.06
C VAL A 65 -7.60 12.27 -1.65
N SER A 66 -8.46 11.37 -1.15
CA SER A 66 -8.44 9.96 -1.55
C SER A 66 -9.83 9.44 -1.91
N ALA A 67 -9.89 8.56 -2.90
CA ALA A 67 -11.08 7.79 -3.28
C ALA A 67 -10.73 6.31 -3.40
N THR A 68 -11.77 5.47 -3.38
CA THR A 68 -11.65 4.01 -3.53
C THR A 68 -12.37 3.59 -4.81
N HIS A 69 -11.64 2.89 -5.69
CA HIS A 69 -12.18 2.34 -6.93
C HIS A 69 -12.12 0.81 -6.89
N PRO A 70 -13.27 0.11 -6.83
CA PRO A 70 -13.31 -1.33 -7.06
C PRO A 70 -12.84 -1.65 -8.48
N LEU A 71 -11.90 -2.59 -8.61
CA LEU A 71 -11.34 -2.90 -9.92
C LEU A 71 -12.38 -3.59 -10.80
N THR A 72 -12.52 -3.10 -12.04
CA THR A 72 -13.45 -3.65 -13.02
C THR A 72 -12.72 -4.29 -14.20
N PRO A 73 -13.39 -5.13 -15.02
CA PRO A 73 -12.78 -5.71 -16.22
C PRO A 73 -12.30 -4.69 -17.26
N ALA A 74 -12.79 -3.44 -17.19
CA ALA A 74 -12.30 -2.36 -18.04
C ALA A 74 -10.92 -1.81 -17.60
N ASP A 75 -10.60 -2.00 -16.32
CA ASP A 75 -9.37 -1.50 -15.71
C ASP A 75 -8.22 -2.49 -15.91
N ALA A 76 -8.49 -3.77 -15.64
CA ALA A 76 -7.55 -4.89 -15.78
C ALA A 76 -8.27 -6.22 -16.07
N ALA A 77 -7.57 -7.17 -16.68
CA ALA A 77 -8.11 -8.48 -17.01
C ALA A 77 -8.49 -9.31 -15.77
N GLU A 78 -7.71 -9.18 -14.70
CA GLU A 78 -7.92 -9.84 -13.42
C GLU A 78 -8.43 -8.81 -12.40
N THR A 79 -9.54 -9.11 -11.75
CA THR A 79 -10.21 -8.20 -10.79
C THR A 79 -10.20 -8.70 -9.35
N HIS A 80 -9.68 -9.90 -9.13
CA HIS A 80 -9.60 -10.56 -7.83
C HIS A 80 -8.16 -11.06 -7.59
N ASP A 81 -7.77 -11.13 -6.33
CA ASP A 81 -6.50 -11.74 -5.94
C ASP A 81 -6.56 -13.27 -5.98
N GLU A 82 -5.43 -13.93 -5.67
CA GLU A 82 -5.31 -15.39 -5.64
C GLU A 82 -6.25 -16.08 -4.63
N HIS A 83 -6.77 -15.32 -3.67
CA HIS A 83 -7.75 -15.80 -2.68
C HIS A 83 -9.19 -15.51 -3.09
N GLY A 84 -9.42 -14.97 -4.29
CA GLY A 84 -10.73 -14.61 -4.80
C GLY A 84 -11.34 -13.38 -4.13
N ARG A 85 -10.53 -12.54 -3.46
CA ARG A 85 -10.99 -11.28 -2.87
C ARG A 85 -10.98 -10.18 -3.95
N PRO A 86 -12.02 -9.34 -4.04
CA PRO A 86 -12.05 -8.28 -5.04
C PRO A 86 -10.96 -7.25 -4.76
N MET A 87 -10.16 -6.93 -5.79
CA MET A 87 -9.11 -5.92 -5.69
C MET A 87 -9.70 -4.50 -5.75
N ARG A 88 -9.07 -3.56 -5.05
CA ARG A 88 -9.47 -2.15 -5.03
C ARG A 88 -8.25 -1.27 -5.17
N LEU A 89 -8.43 -0.13 -5.82
CA LEU A 89 -7.43 0.92 -5.93
C LEU A 89 -7.78 2.03 -4.94
N LEU A 90 -6.86 2.36 -4.05
CA LEU A 90 -6.94 3.56 -3.21
C LEU A 90 -6.07 4.63 -3.89
N TYR A 91 -6.71 5.64 -4.44
CA TYR A 91 -6.03 6.61 -5.29
C TYR A 91 -6.46 8.03 -4.92
N GLY A 92 -5.71 9.01 -5.41
CA GLY A 92 -6.08 10.40 -5.28
C GLY A 92 -4.86 11.29 -5.43
N PHE A 93 -4.87 12.43 -4.75
CA PHE A 93 -3.77 13.38 -4.82
C PHE A 93 -3.44 13.97 -3.45
N VAL A 94 -2.20 14.43 -3.34
CA VAL A 94 -1.68 15.16 -2.18
C VAL A 94 -1.38 16.59 -2.61
N CYS A 95 -1.67 17.57 -1.74
CA CYS A 95 -1.28 18.96 -1.97
C CYS A 95 -0.84 19.65 -0.68
N VAL A 96 -0.09 20.74 -0.83
CA VAL A 96 0.40 21.58 0.29
C VAL A 96 -0.65 22.58 0.80
N HIS A 97 -1.76 22.73 0.07
CA HIS A 97 -2.84 23.64 0.41
C HIS A 97 -3.99 22.86 1.05
N ARG A 98 -4.79 23.54 1.89
CA ARG A 98 -6.01 22.96 2.43
C ARG A 98 -7.08 22.88 1.36
N ILE A 99 -7.65 21.71 1.15
CA ILE A 99 -8.77 21.51 0.21
C ILE A 99 -10.08 21.69 0.98
N VAL A 100 -10.94 22.58 0.48
CA VAL A 100 -12.30 22.78 1.01
C VAL A 100 -13.28 21.87 0.29
N GLU A 101 -13.17 21.82 -1.03
CA GLU A 101 -14.03 21.03 -1.90
C GLU A 101 -13.17 20.40 -3.00
N PRO A 102 -13.06 19.05 -3.03
CA PRO A 102 -12.30 18.36 -4.05
C PRO A 102 -13.03 18.42 -5.39
N ASP A 103 -12.32 18.85 -6.44
CA ASP A 103 -12.85 18.85 -7.80
C ASP A 103 -12.78 17.43 -8.40
N ARG A 104 -13.86 17.01 -9.06
CA ARG A 104 -13.96 15.69 -9.67
C ARG A 104 -12.93 15.48 -10.78
N ALA A 105 -12.64 16.50 -11.58
CA ALA A 105 -11.68 16.41 -12.67
C ALA A 105 -10.24 16.20 -12.15
N ASP A 106 -9.91 16.73 -10.97
CA ASP A 106 -8.61 16.49 -10.33
C ASP A 106 -8.47 15.02 -9.90
N LEU A 107 -9.54 14.43 -9.36
CA LEU A 107 -9.59 13.00 -9.02
C LEU A 107 -9.53 12.11 -10.27
N GLU A 108 -10.23 12.46 -11.34
CA GLU A 108 -10.19 11.73 -12.61
C GLU A 108 -8.79 11.79 -13.25
N ALA A 109 -8.12 12.96 -13.20
CA ALA A 109 -6.74 13.11 -13.65
C ALA A 109 -5.78 12.24 -12.83
N ALA A 110 -5.91 12.26 -11.50
CA ALA A 110 -5.11 11.42 -10.61
C ALA A 110 -5.37 9.91 -10.85
N PHE A 111 -6.64 9.54 -11.08
CA PHE A 111 -7.03 8.16 -11.38
C PHE A 111 -6.39 7.65 -12.67
N ALA A 112 -6.39 8.46 -13.74
CA ALA A 112 -5.79 8.07 -15.01
C ALA A 112 -4.30 7.73 -14.86
N VAL A 113 -3.56 8.54 -14.09
CA VAL A 113 -2.14 8.30 -13.81
C VAL A 113 -1.96 7.07 -12.91
N ALA A 114 -2.79 6.93 -11.87
CA ALA A 114 -2.77 5.78 -10.98
C ALA A 114 -3.03 4.46 -11.72
N LEU A 115 -4.03 4.43 -12.61
CA LEU A 115 -4.39 3.24 -13.37
C LEU A 115 -3.27 2.81 -14.34
N ASP A 116 -2.55 3.76 -14.96
CA ASP A 116 -1.36 3.44 -15.75
C ASP A 116 -0.26 2.80 -14.89
N ALA A 117 0.03 3.38 -13.71
CA ALA A 117 0.99 2.83 -12.77
C ALA A 117 0.59 1.41 -12.32
N TYR A 118 -0.69 1.19 -12.03
CA TYR A 118 -1.21 -0.13 -11.66
C TYR A 118 -1.04 -1.16 -12.77
N ARG A 119 -1.36 -0.81 -14.02
CA ARG A 119 -1.16 -1.70 -15.18
C ARG A 119 0.31 -2.01 -15.45
N ARG A 120 1.23 -1.11 -15.11
CA ARG A 120 2.67 -1.40 -15.16
C ARG A 120 3.06 -2.37 -14.05
N PHE A 121 2.59 -2.15 -12.83
CA PHE A 121 2.81 -3.05 -11.70
C PHE A 121 2.30 -4.47 -11.98
N LEU A 122 1.09 -4.65 -12.52
CA LEU A 122 0.58 -5.98 -12.85
C LEU A 122 1.41 -6.72 -13.93
N ARG A 123 2.21 -6.01 -14.74
CA ARG A 123 3.11 -6.66 -15.71
C ARG A 123 4.41 -7.16 -15.07
N ASP A 124 4.80 -6.59 -13.94
CA ASP A 124 6.03 -6.92 -13.20
C ASP A 124 5.76 -6.84 -11.69
N GLU A 125 4.93 -7.78 -11.23
CA GLU A 125 4.41 -7.78 -9.86
C GLU A 125 5.48 -8.17 -8.82
N ASP A 126 6.51 -8.91 -9.25
CA ASP A 126 7.54 -9.43 -8.37
C ASP A 126 8.57 -8.37 -7.94
N SER A 127 8.67 -7.27 -8.68
CA SER A 127 9.63 -6.18 -8.45
C SER A 127 8.94 -4.81 -8.35
N PRO A 128 8.04 -4.58 -7.38
CA PRO A 128 7.34 -3.32 -7.30
C PRO A 128 8.32 -2.20 -6.94
N VAL A 129 8.42 -1.24 -7.85
CA VAL A 129 9.15 0.00 -7.63
C VAL A 129 8.12 1.11 -7.45
N VAL A 130 8.21 1.82 -6.33
CA VAL A 130 7.39 3.02 -6.10
C VAL A 130 7.73 4.05 -7.16
N THR A 131 6.76 4.41 -7.99
CA THR A 131 6.92 5.41 -9.04
C THR A 131 6.66 6.81 -8.48
N ALA A 132 7.46 7.79 -8.90
CA ALA A 132 7.24 9.19 -8.59
C ALA A 132 6.11 9.80 -9.44
N GLY A 133 5.03 10.19 -8.80
CA GLY A 133 3.91 10.92 -9.40
C GLY A 133 4.29 12.36 -9.68
N GLN A 134 4.13 12.78 -10.94
CA GLN A 134 4.43 14.14 -11.39
C GLN A 134 3.33 15.13 -10.96
N PRO A 135 3.69 16.39 -10.70
CA PRO A 135 2.73 17.43 -10.33
C PRO A 135 1.76 17.73 -11.46
N PHE A 136 0.52 18.07 -11.08
CA PHE A 136 -0.47 18.64 -11.97
C PHE A 136 -1.16 19.86 -11.34
N THR A 137 -1.72 20.73 -12.18
CA THR A 137 -2.46 21.91 -11.74
C THR A 137 -3.82 21.50 -11.17
N LEU A 138 -4.10 21.91 -9.94
CA LEU A 138 -5.38 21.65 -9.27
C LEU A 138 -6.44 22.67 -9.66
N ARG A 139 -7.69 22.19 -9.72
CA ARG A 139 -8.92 22.96 -9.88
C ARG A 139 -9.72 23.07 -8.59
N SER A 140 -9.47 22.15 -7.65
CA SER A 140 -10.07 22.07 -6.33
C SER A 140 -10.00 23.40 -5.57
N ALA A 141 -11.05 23.72 -4.82
CA ALA A 141 -11.11 24.94 -4.02
C ALA A 141 -10.12 24.84 -2.85
N VAL A 142 -9.13 25.72 -2.84
CA VAL A 142 -8.06 25.72 -1.84
C VAL A 142 -8.12 26.94 -0.92
N ILE A 143 -7.84 26.70 0.37
CA ILE A 143 -7.44 27.74 1.31
C ILE A 143 -5.94 27.63 1.49
N ARG A 144 -5.22 28.73 1.26
CA ARG A 144 -3.81 28.81 1.65
C ARG A 144 -3.74 28.66 3.15
N HIS A 145 -2.94 27.71 3.62
CA HIS A 145 -2.57 27.71 5.02
C HIS A 145 -1.88 29.06 5.30
N PRO A 146 -2.29 29.81 6.35
CA PRO A 146 -1.43 30.85 6.85
C PRO A 146 -0.11 30.18 7.23
N GLU A 147 0.98 30.63 6.61
CA GLU A 147 2.32 30.24 7.00
C GLU A 147 2.42 30.48 8.52
N PRO A 148 2.91 29.51 9.32
CA PRO A 148 3.11 29.77 10.74
C PRO A 148 4.09 30.93 10.86
N VAL A 149 3.56 32.10 11.25
CA VAL A 149 4.33 33.27 11.65
C VAL A 149 5.14 32.85 12.89
N GLY A 150 6.34 32.28 12.69
CA GLY A 150 7.05 31.74 13.84
C GLY A 150 8.40 31.08 13.63
N ALA A 151 8.76 30.59 12.44
CA ALA A 151 10.07 29.93 12.29
C ALA A 151 11.24 30.93 12.15
N ARG A 152 11.02 32.12 11.58
CA ARG A 152 12.08 33.15 11.40
C ARG A 152 12.17 34.19 12.52
N ALA A 153 11.14 34.33 13.35
CA ALA A 153 11.14 35.29 14.46
C ALA A 153 11.76 34.71 15.75
N ALA A 154 11.75 33.38 15.92
CA ALA A 154 12.34 32.72 17.08
C ALA A 154 13.88 32.84 17.12
N ASP A 155 14.55 32.81 15.95
CA ASP A 155 16.00 32.99 15.88
C ASP A 155 16.47 34.43 16.17
N GLN A 156 15.60 35.44 16.02
CA GLN A 156 15.92 36.83 16.39
C GLN A 156 15.47 37.21 17.81
N ALA A 157 14.51 36.48 18.40
CA ALA A 157 14.00 36.77 19.73
C ALA A 157 14.84 36.17 20.88
N PHE A 158 15.73 35.21 20.60
CA PHE A 158 16.63 34.64 21.63
C PHE A 158 17.82 35.52 22.04
N GLY A 159 17.95 36.73 21.46
CA GLY A 159 18.94 37.73 21.89
C GLY A 159 18.50 38.63 23.05
N ALA A 160 17.20 38.67 23.38
CA ALA A 160 16.68 39.53 24.44
C ALA A 160 16.13 38.67 25.59
N ARG A 161 16.94 38.51 26.64
CA ARG A 161 16.52 37.86 27.91
C ARG A 161 15.36 38.65 28.53
N PRO A 162 14.15 38.09 28.71
CA PRO A 162 13.21 38.67 29.63
C PRO A 162 13.66 38.33 31.06
N GLN A 163 14.04 39.37 31.80
CA GLN A 163 14.32 39.36 33.22
C GLN A 163 13.04 39.00 34.01
N TRP A 164 12.92 37.75 34.44
CA TRP A 164 11.86 37.35 35.37
C TRP A 164 12.25 37.74 36.81
N PRO A 165 11.33 38.32 37.60
CA PRO A 165 11.62 38.64 38.99
C PRO A 165 11.76 37.37 39.83
N ALA A 166 12.73 37.40 40.73
CA ALA A 166 13.11 36.29 41.57
C ALA A 166 12.14 36.06 42.75
N ARG A 167 12.01 34.77 43.09
CA ARG A 167 11.59 34.17 44.38
C ARG A 167 10.10 34.07 44.69
N VAL A 168 9.61 32.82 44.74
CA VAL A 168 9.05 32.22 45.96
C VAL A 168 9.54 30.76 46.05
N GLY A 169 10.08 30.39 47.20
CA GLY A 169 10.75 29.11 47.44
C GLY A 169 9.78 27.93 47.59
N VAL A 170 10.26 26.75 47.16
CA VAL A 170 9.67 25.44 47.46
C VAL A 170 10.82 24.54 47.90
N PRO A 171 10.68 23.76 49.00
CA PRO A 171 11.79 23.11 49.66
C PRO A 171 12.41 21.97 48.83
N ALA A 172 13.71 21.80 49.02
CA ALA A 172 14.51 20.72 48.47
C ALA A 172 13.99 19.37 48.96
N ILE A 173 13.53 18.54 48.02
CA ILE A 173 13.36 17.10 48.26
C ILE A 173 14.63 16.43 47.75
N ALA A 174 15.27 15.70 48.66
CA ALA A 174 16.54 15.03 48.49
C ALA A 174 16.54 14.09 47.27
N ALA A 175 17.71 14.04 46.64
CA ALA A 175 18.07 13.14 45.56
C ALA A 175 17.80 11.67 45.97
N ALA A 176 17.03 10.97 45.13
CA ALA A 176 17.12 9.53 45.01
C ALA A 176 17.84 9.25 43.68
N ASP A 177 19.10 8.82 43.80
CA ASP A 177 19.87 8.18 42.75
C ASP A 177 19.07 7.00 42.18
N GLY A 178 18.56 7.18 40.97
CA GLY A 178 17.83 6.18 40.20
C GLY A 178 18.49 6.00 38.84
N ALA A 179 19.59 5.25 38.84
CA ALA A 179 20.23 4.58 37.72
C ALA A 179 19.70 4.92 36.32
N PHE A 180 20.46 5.77 35.63
CA PHE A 180 20.55 5.75 34.18
C PHE A 180 20.91 4.33 33.73
N GLY A 181 19.90 3.58 33.29
CA GLY A 181 20.07 2.33 32.56
C GLY A 181 20.82 2.61 31.27
N ALA A 182 22.12 2.34 31.33
CA ALA A 182 23.04 2.34 30.20
C ALA A 182 22.41 1.67 28.97
N ARG A 183 22.31 2.42 27.87
CA ARG A 183 22.10 1.81 26.56
C ARG A 183 23.33 0.95 26.25
N PRO A 184 23.19 -0.37 26.03
CA PRO A 184 24.33 -1.18 25.68
C PRO A 184 24.76 -0.81 24.26
N GLN A 185 25.92 -0.18 24.17
CA GLN A 185 26.63 0.05 22.91
C GLN A 185 27.24 -1.27 22.46
N TRP A 186 26.48 -2.07 21.70
CA TRP A 186 27.02 -3.28 21.08
C TRP A 186 27.94 -2.86 19.93
N PRO A 187 29.21 -3.30 19.90
CA PRO A 187 30.08 -3.06 18.77
C PRO A 187 29.48 -3.74 17.53
N ALA A 188 29.28 -2.96 16.47
CA ALA A 188 28.55 -3.29 15.24
C ALA A 188 29.16 -4.42 14.37
N ARG A 189 29.98 -5.31 14.95
CA ARG A 189 30.65 -6.41 14.24
C ARG A 189 30.26 -7.81 14.71
N VAL A 190 29.38 -7.95 15.72
CA VAL A 190 28.91 -9.27 16.20
C VAL A 190 27.53 -9.65 15.65
N GLY A 191 26.75 -8.69 15.12
CA GLY A 191 25.37 -8.94 14.65
C GLY A 191 25.25 -9.82 13.40
N VAL A 192 26.24 -9.79 12.50
CA VAL A 192 26.14 -10.51 11.21
C VAL A 192 26.27 -12.03 11.38
N LEU A 193 27.16 -12.50 12.26
CA LEU A 193 27.36 -13.92 12.51
C LEU A 193 26.16 -14.59 13.18
N ALA A 194 25.48 -13.86 14.08
CA ALA A 194 24.27 -14.36 14.74
C ALA A 194 23.10 -14.51 13.76
N ILE A 195 22.95 -13.58 12.82
CA ILE A 195 21.89 -13.64 11.79
C ILE A 195 22.16 -14.78 10.81
N VAL A 196 23.40 -14.98 10.35
CA VAL A 196 23.76 -16.09 9.46
C VAL A 196 23.52 -17.45 10.12
N ALA A 197 23.86 -17.59 11.40
CA ALA A 197 23.58 -18.81 12.15
C ALA A 197 22.07 -19.08 12.30
N ALA A 198 21.27 -18.05 12.60
CA ALA A 198 19.82 -18.18 12.70
C ALA A 198 19.16 -18.55 11.36
N VAL A 199 19.63 -17.98 10.25
CA VAL A 199 19.13 -18.31 8.89
C VAL A 199 19.55 -19.74 8.50
N ALA A 200 20.78 -20.16 8.77
CA ALA A 200 21.21 -21.53 8.50
C ALA A 200 20.38 -22.55 9.28
N LEU A 201 20.08 -22.27 10.56
CA LEU A 201 19.32 -23.17 11.42
C LEU A 201 17.85 -23.28 10.99
N THR A 202 17.24 -22.17 10.56
CA THR A 202 15.87 -22.16 10.00
C THR A 202 15.78 -22.86 8.66
N VAL A 203 16.73 -22.66 7.75
CA VAL A 203 16.77 -23.39 6.46
C VAL A 203 16.95 -24.90 6.68
N THR A 204 17.83 -25.28 7.61
CA THR A 204 18.06 -26.70 7.95
C THR A 204 16.80 -27.33 8.56
N LEU A 205 16.11 -26.61 9.45
CA LEU A 205 14.87 -27.06 10.06
C LEU A 205 13.74 -27.21 9.02
N VAL A 206 13.60 -26.24 8.10
CA VAL A 206 12.59 -26.29 7.02
C VAL A 206 12.87 -27.45 6.06
N LEU A 207 14.13 -27.73 5.74
CA LEU A 207 14.51 -28.88 4.91
C LEU A 207 14.23 -30.21 5.61
N TRP A 208 14.42 -30.29 6.93
CA TRP A 208 14.10 -31.49 7.73
C TRP A 208 12.60 -31.71 7.91
N LEU A 209 11.81 -30.63 7.97
CA LEU A 209 10.35 -30.68 8.09
C LEU A 209 9.64 -30.93 6.76
N ARG A 210 10.36 -30.98 5.62
CA ARG A 210 9.73 -31.33 4.35
C ARG A 210 9.30 -32.81 4.39
N PRO A 211 8.00 -33.10 4.19
CA PRO A 211 7.53 -34.47 4.11
C PRO A 211 8.22 -35.19 2.94
N GLN A 212 8.80 -36.35 3.23
CA GLN A 212 9.40 -37.23 2.23
C GLN A 212 8.37 -37.52 1.13
N PRO A 213 8.75 -37.43 -0.16
CA PRO A 213 7.85 -37.81 -1.24
C PRO A 213 7.39 -39.25 -1.03
N GLY A 214 6.07 -39.40 -0.85
CA GLY A 214 5.44 -40.66 -0.50
C GLY A 214 5.83 -41.76 -1.48
N VAL A 215 6.15 -42.92 -0.93
CA VAL A 215 6.28 -44.19 -1.64
C VAL A 215 5.04 -44.34 -2.56
N PRO A 216 5.21 -44.62 -3.87
CA PRO A 216 4.07 -44.78 -4.76
C PRO A 216 3.20 -45.95 -4.27
N GLN A 217 1.94 -45.65 -3.93
CA GLN A 217 0.96 -46.69 -3.64
C GLN A 217 0.75 -47.54 -4.90
N PRO A 218 0.76 -48.89 -4.80
CA PRO A 218 0.36 -49.74 -5.90
C PRO A 218 -1.11 -49.47 -6.24
N CYS A 219 -1.38 -49.11 -7.49
CA CYS A 219 -2.72 -48.85 -7.99
C CYS A 219 -3.63 -50.07 -7.76
N PRO A 220 -4.87 -49.90 -7.26
CA PRO A 220 -5.83 -50.99 -7.23
C PRO A 220 -6.18 -51.39 -8.66
N THR A 221 -5.96 -52.66 -8.99
CA THR A 221 -6.44 -53.28 -10.22
C THR A 221 -7.97 -53.24 -10.24
N VAL A 222 -8.53 -52.34 -11.03
CA VAL A 222 -9.97 -52.31 -11.32
C VAL A 222 -10.26 -53.37 -12.37
N THR A 223 -10.81 -54.50 -11.93
CA THR A 223 -11.40 -55.52 -12.81
C THR A 223 -12.68 -54.94 -13.41
N VAL A 224 -12.63 -54.53 -14.69
CA VAL A 224 -13.82 -54.15 -15.45
C VAL A 224 -14.60 -55.42 -15.76
N GLY A 225 -15.69 -55.65 -15.02
CA GLY A 225 -16.69 -56.65 -15.36
C GLY A 225 -17.40 -56.25 -16.65
N ALA A 226 -17.37 -57.13 -17.65
CA ALA A 226 -18.13 -56.98 -18.88
C ALA A 226 -19.62 -56.98 -18.56
N VAL A 227 -20.31 -55.85 -18.80
CA VAL A 227 -21.77 -55.78 -18.77
C VAL A 227 -22.27 -56.03 -20.21
N PRO A 228 -23.15 -57.02 -20.42
CA PRO A 228 -23.69 -57.32 -21.74
C PRO A 228 -24.58 -56.19 -22.25
N CYS A 229 -24.38 -55.85 -23.52
CA CYS A 229 -25.14 -54.86 -24.27
C CYS A 229 -26.61 -55.28 -24.40
N THR A 230 -27.54 -54.45 -23.92
CA THR A 230 -28.96 -54.53 -24.29
C THR A 230 -29.29 -53.34 -25.20
N PRO A 231 -29.58 -53.54 -26.50
CA PRO A 231 -29.99 -52.45 -27.37
C PRO A 231 -31.50 -52.29 -27.31
N THR A 232 -32.04 -51.19 -26.76
CA THR A 232 -33.39 -50.67 -27.08
C THR A 232 -33.56 -49.27 -26.49
N ALA A 233 -33.46 -48.24 -27.32
CA ALA A 233 -34.24 -47.01 -27.18
C ALA A 233 -34.16 -46.22 -28.50
N THR A 234 -35.23 -46.33 -29.29
CA THR A 234 -35.48 -45.54 -30.48
C THR A 234 -35.82 -44.11 -30.06
N PHE A 235 -34.96 -43.14 -30.38
CA PHE A 235 -35.30 -41.72 -30.30
C PHE A 235 -35.64 -41.21 -31.70
N ALA A 236 -36.88 -40.76 -31.87
CA ALA A 236 -37.33 -40.03 -33.05
C ALA A 236 -37.00 -38.54 -32.87
N CYS A 237 -36.14 -37.99 -33.73
CA CYS A 237 -35.94 -36.55 -33.87
C CYS A 237 -36.92 -36.00 -34.92
N PRO A 238 -37.63 -34.89 -34.64
CA PRO A 238 -38.25 -34.08 -35.69
C PRO A 238 -37.19 -33.11 -36.21
N GLY A 239 -36.51 -33.48 -37.30
CA GLY A 239 -35.53 -32.61 -37.96
C GLY A 239 -34.49 -33.42 -38.72
N GLY A 240 -34.75 -33.65 -40.01
CA GLY A 240 -33.94 -34.50 -40.87
C GLY A 240 -32.47 -34.08 -41.00
N GLY A 241 -31.58 -35.05 -40.86
CA GLY A 241 -30.16 -34.89 -41.11
C GLY A 241 -29.38 -36.17 -40.78
N VAL A 242 -29.38 -37.14 -41.69
CA VAL A 242 -28.58 -38.38 -41.55
C VAL A 242 -27.13 -38.08 -41.90
N ARG A 243 -26.21 -38.23 -40.93
CA ARG A 243 -24.78 -38.41 -41.19
C ARG A 243 -24.31 -39.73 -40.58
N ARG A 244 -23.81 -40.62 -41.44
CA ARG A 244 -23.10 -41.84 -41.05
C ARG A 244 -21.64 -41.48 -40.77
N ILE A 245 -21.11 -41.94 -39.64
CA ILE A 245 -19.67 -42.10 -39.43
C ILE A 245 -19.47 -43.58 -39.11
N GLY A 246 -18.69 -44.24 -39.96
CA GLY A 246 -18.32 -45.64 -39.82
C GLY A 246 -16.97 -45.79 -39.15
N CYS A 247 -16.90 -46.87 -38.35
CA CYS A 247 -15.76 -47.55 -37.72
C CYS A 247 -14.82 -46.72 -36.85
#